data_AF-A0A7S2GMA8-F1
#
_entry.id   AF-A0A7S2GMA8-F1
#
_cell.length_a   1.000
_cell.length_b   1.000
_cell.length_c   1.000
_cell.angle_alpha   90.00
_cell.angle_beta   90.00
_cell.angle_gamma   90.00
#
_symmetry.space_group_name_H-M   'P 1'
#
loop_
_entity.id
_entity.type
_entity.pdbx_description
1 polymer ?
#
loop_
_entity_poly.entity_id
_entity_poly.type
_entity_poly.pdbx_seq_one_letter_code
_entity_poly.pdbx_strand_id
1 'polypeptide(L)'
;CSDGYVAKAGDDDCQPYCATVTCQSGYDPRPNKDTLTGSQHSDCCYPSCNVFTCPLGYTDKSNKVAITGAKAKENCCDEVVCPNGQHRNPNSNNCLTCNGATSRRRFNTDCTGCTSGYVAAANQDDCKPWCATQSCPDGWWEKSNKATLAGTHYTHCCDEVTCPGG
;
A
#
# COMPACT_ATOMS: atom_id res chain seq x y z
N CYS A 1 -13.35 42.26 26.03
CA CYS A 1 -12.55 41.01 26.03
C CYS A 1 -11.16 41.30 25.48
N SER A 2 -10.14 40.55 25.95
CA SER A 2 -8.75 40.65 25.45
C SER A 2 -8.59 39.99 24.08
N ASP A 3 -7.44 40.20 23.43
CA ASP A 3 -7.11 39.55 22.16
C ASP A 3 -7.25 38.02 22.24
N GLY A 4 -7.94 37.45 21.25
CA GLY A 4 -8.24 36.02 21.18
C GLY A 4 -9.50 35.56 21.93
N TYR A 5 -10.23 36.50 22.54
CA TYR A 5 -11.50 36.26 23.23
C TYR A 5 -12.63 37.12 22.65
N VAL A 6 -13.85 36.59 22.66
CA VAL A 6 -15.07 37.26 22.22
C VAL A 6 -16.10 37.28 23.34
N ALA A 7 -16.94 38.31 23.39
CA ALA A 7 -18.04 38.38 24.36
C ALA A 7 -19.07 37.28 24.07
N LYS A 8 -19.57 36.65 25.12
CA LYS A 8 -20.68 35.69 25.00
C LYS A 8 -21.97 36.45 24.72
N ALA A 9 -22.80 35.94 23.82
CA ALA A 9 -24.04 36.62 23.45
C ALA A 9 -24.97 36.73 24.68
N GLY A 10 -25.26 37.96 25.12
CA GLY A 10 -26.16 38.24 26.24
C GLY A 10 -25.51 38.27 27.63
N ASP A 11 -24.17 38.32 27.72
CA ASP A 11 -23.42 38.36 28.99
C ASP A 11 -22.16 39.24 28.85
N ASP A 12 -21.60 39.70 29.97
CA ASP A 12 -20.31 40.42 30.04
C ASP A 12 -19.09 39.45 30.07
N ASP A 13 -19.37 38.13 30.06
CA ASP A 13 -18.37 37.07 30.05
C ASP A 13 -17.62 36.95 28.70
N CYS A 14 -16.30 36.75 28.78
CA CYS A 14 -15.42 36.55 27.65
C CYS A 14 -15.08 35.06 27.46
N GLN A 15 -15.26 34.54 26.25
CA GLN A 15 -14.91 33.16 25.87
C GLN A 15 -13.85 33.15 24.76
N PRO A 16 -13.03 32.10 24.62
CA PRO A 16 -12.07 32.02 23.54
C PRO A 16 -12.77 32.09 22.19
N TYR A 17 -12.24 32.86 21.24
CA TYR A 17 -12.80 32.98 19.89
C TYR A 17 -13.03 31.60 19.25
N CYS A 18 -12.09 30.68 19.43
CA CYS A 18 -12.18 29.34 18.87
C CYS A 18 -13.37 28.53 19.41
N ALA A 19 -13.86 28.80 20.62
CA ALA A 19 -15.08 28.16 21.14
C ALA A 19 -16.31 28.52 20.28
N THR A 20 -16.32 29.70 19.66
CA THR A 20 -17.48 30.21 18.89
C THR A 20 -17.37 29.97 17.38
N VAL A 21 -16.16 29.80 16.86
CA VAL A 21 -15.92 29.63 15.41
C VAL A 21 -16.49 28.31 14.91
N THR A 22 -17.22 28.33 13.80
CA THR A 22 -17.56 27.11 13.05
C THR A 22 -16.53 26.88 11.95
N CYS A 23 -16.04 25.65 11.81
CA CYS A 23 -15.07 25.35 10.77
C CYS A 23 -15.74 25.28 9.38
N GLN A 24 -15.10 25.86 8.36
CA GLN A 24 -15.59 25.82 6.98
C GLN A 24 -15.53 24.40 6.40
N SER A 25 -16.25 24.16 5.30
CA SER A 25 -16.19 22.87 4.60
C SER A 25 -14.75 22.51 4.25
N GLY A 26 -14.36 21.27 4.58
CA GLY A 26 -12.99 20.79 4.40
C GLY A 26 -12.06 21.07 5.58
N TYR A 27 -12.54 21.64 6.68
CA TYR A 27 -11.76 21.86 7.90
C TYR A 27 -12.42 21.21 9.11
N ASP A 28 -11.59 20.59 9.94
CA ASP A 28 -12.00 20.02 11.22
C ASP A 28 -11.55 20.92 12.38
N PRO A 29 -12.27 20.89 13.51
CA PRO A 29 -11.84 21.58 14.72
C PRO A 29 -10.53 20.98 15.24
N ARG A 30 -9.63 21.87 15.70
CA ARG A 30 -8.43 21.45 16.44
C ARG A 30 -8.82 20.72 17.73
N PRO A 31 -7.97 19.79 18.22
CA PRO A 31 -8.16 19.23 19.55
C PRO A 31 -8.23 20.36 20.59
N ASN A 32 -9.17 20.26 21.53
CA ASN A 32 -9.40 21.26 22.58
C ASN A 32 -9.76 22.66 22.05
N LYS A 33 -10.42 22.75 20.88
CA LYS A 33 -10.88 24.01 20.27
C LYS A 33 -11.56 24.97 21.25
N ASP A 34 -12.34 24.46 22.20
CA ASP A 34 -13.09 25.27 23.16
C ASP A 34 -12.20 26.00 24.17
N THR A 35 -10.95 25.56 24.36
CA THR A 35 -9.97 26.19 25.24
C THR A 35 -8.87 26.92 24.47
N LEU A 36 -8.86 26.83 23.14
CA LEU A 36 -7.86 27.50 22.31
C LEU A 36 -8.15 28.99 22.22
N THR A 37 -7.17 29.81 22.59
CA THR A 37 -7.16 31.23 22.27
C THR A 37 -6.64 31.43 20.85
N GLY A 38 -7.34 32.20 20.04
CA GLY A 38 -6.95 32.49 18.66
C GLY A 38 -7.79 33.62 18.11
N SER A 39 -7.44 34.17 16.96
CA SER A 39 -8.21 35.26 16.34
C SER A 39 -8.55 34.96 14.89
N GLN A 40 -8.04 33.86 14.33
CA GLN A 40 -8.24 33.45 12.95
C GLN A 40 -8.71 32.00 12.85
N HIS A 41 -9.35 31.69 11.73
CA HIS A 41 -9.85 30.35 11.44
C HIS A 41 -8.76 29.27 11.52
N SER A 42 -7.53 29.56 11.09
CA SER A 42 -6.38 28.64 11.15
C SER A 42 -5.90 28.32 12.57
N ASP A 43 -6.22 29.18 13.54
CA ASP A 43 -5.88 28.99 14.95
C ASP A 43 -6.80 27.96 15.61
N CYS A 44 -8.02 27.81 15.08
CA CYS A 44 -9.10 27.01 15.65
C CYS A 44 -9.39 25.74 14.86
N CYS A 45 -9.10 25.74 13.56
CA CYS A 45 -9.41 24.67 12.63
C CYS A 45 -8.15 24.23 11.87
N TYR A 46 -8.11 22.98 11.42
CA TYR A 46 -7.09 22.48 10.49
C TYR A 46 -7.77 21.84 9.27
N PRO A 47 -7.10 21.75 8.11
CA PRO A 47 -7.70 21.11 6.95
C PRO A 47 -7.92 19.61 7.22
N SER A 48 -9.15 19.16 7.02
CA SER A 48 -9.59 17.77 7.20
C SER A 48 -8.98 16.84 6.15
N CYS A 49 -9.17 15.54 6.36
CA CYS A 49 -8.83 14.55 5.35
C CYS A 49 -9.61 14.75 4.04
N ASN A 50 -10.81 15.34 4.04
CA ASN A 50 -11.60 15.56 2.82
C ASN A 50 -10.83 16.34 1.74
N VAL A 51 -10.08 17.36 2.14
CA VAL A 51 -9.32 18.25 1.23
C VAL A 51 -7.85 17.84 1.08
N PHE A 52 -7.42 16.77 1.76
CA PHE A 52 -6.05 16.28 1.66
C PHE A 52 -5.86 15.42 0.42
N THR A 53 -4.89 15.73 -0.43
CA THR A 53 -4.53 14.88 -1.57
C THR A 53 -3.44 13.90 -1.15
N CYS A 54 -3.72 12.60 -1.27
CA CYS A 54 -2.74 11.57 -0.96
C CYS A 54 -1.53 11.64 -1.92
N PRO A 55 -0.30 11.50 -1.39
CA PRO A 55 0.89 11.50 -2.22
C PRO A 55 0.97 10.23 -3.09
N LEU A 56 1.88 10.25 -4.06
CA LEU A 56 2.14 9.11 -4.92
C LEU A 56 2.50 7.86 -4.09
N GLY A 57 1.91 6.72 -4.46
CA GLY A 57 1.99 5.47 -3.71
C GLY A 57 0.94 5.32 -2.62
N TYR A 58 0.02 6.28 -2.50
CA TYR A 58 -1.08 6.24 -1.55
C TYR A 58 -2.40 6.60 -2.24
N THR A 59 -3.48 5.99 -1.77
CA THR A 59 -4.85 6.28 -2.19
C THR A 59 -5.67 6.78 -1.02
N ASP A 60 -6.75 7.50 -1.31
CA ASP A 60 -7.72 7.92 -0.32
C ASP A 60 -8.28 6.71 0.43
N LYS A 61 -8.33 6.80 1.77
CA LYS A 61 -9.08 5.83 2.57
C LYS A 61 -10.56 5.84 2.18
N SER A 62 -11.20 4.68 2.20
CA SER A 62 -12.62 4.55 1.83
C SER A 62 -13.55 5.48 2.63
N ASN A 63 -13.20 5.78 3.88
CA ASN A 63 -13.95 6.65 4.78
C ASN A 63 -13.31 8.04 4.98
N LYS A 64 -12.43 8.49 4.07
CA LYS A 64 -11.64 9.73 4.19
C LYS A 64 -12.42 10.97 4.63
N VAL A 65 -13.66 11.14 4.17
CA VAL A 65 -14.52 12.29 4.53
C VAL A 65 -14.95 12.25 6.00
N ALA A 66 -15.07 11.07 6.59
CA ALA A 66 -15.47 10.88 7.99
C ALA A 66 -14.26 10.84 8.95
N ILE A 67 -13.02 10.88 8.43
CA ILE A 67 -11.82 10.88 9.27
C ILE A 67 -11.61 12.29 9.80
N THR A 68 -11.90 12.46 11.09
CA THR A 68 -11.55 13.66 11.85
C THR A 68 -10.10 13.55 12.33
N GLY A 69 -9.28 14.56 12.09
CA GLY A 69 -7.90 14.54 12.54
C GLY A 69 -6.98 15.33 11.63
N ALA A 70 -5.83 15.76 12.15
CA ALA A 70 -4.86 16.53 11.37
C ALA A 70 -4.53 15.81 10.06
N LYS A 71 -4.51 16.58 8.95
CA LYS A 71 -4.08 16.08 7.65
C LYS A 71 -2.70 15.46 7.76
N ALA A 72 -2.66 14.14 7.72
CA ALA A 72 -1.44 13.39 7.67
C ALA A 72 -1.68 12.21 6.75
N LYS A 73 -0.63 11.83 6.01
CA LYS A 73 -0.68 10.72 5.07
C LYS A 73 -1.15 9.43 5.77
N GLU A 74 -0.66 9.21 6.98
CA GLU A 74 -0.96 8.04 7.81
C GLU A 74 -2.43 8.02 8.27
N ASN A 75 -3.03 9.20 8.41
CA ASN A 75 -4.41 9.35 8.88
C ASN A 75 -5.41 9.26 7.72
N CYS A 76 -5.10 9.85 6.58
CA CYS A 76 -6.07 10.05 5.49
C CYS A 76 -5.93 9.05 4.33
N CYS A 77 -4.81 8.33 4.24
CA CYS A 77 -4.46 7.54 3.06
C CYS A 77 -4.11 6.09 3.39
N ASP A 78 -4.38 5.19 2.44
CA ASP A 78 -3.91 3.81 2.42
C ASP A 78 -2.76 3.68 1.43
N GLU A 79 -1.75 2.88 1.79
CA GLU A 79 -0.66 2.55 0.86
C GLU A 79 -1.20 1.73 -0.32
N VAL A 80 -0.79 2.08 -1.54
CA VAL A 80 -1.18 1.33 -2.74
C VAL A 80 -0.44 0.00 -2.74
N VAL A 81 -1.19 -1.07 -2.58
CA VAL A 81 -0.70 -2.45 -2.63
C VAL A 81 -1.21 -3.10 -3.92
N CYS A 82 -0.29 -3.51 -4.78
CA CYS A 82 -0.65 -4.15 -6.05
C CYS A 82 -1.06 -5.63 -5.88
N PRO A 83 -1.84 -6.20 -6.80
CA PRO A 83 -2.09 -7.64 -6.86
C PRO A 83 -0.81 -8.46 -7.04
N ASN A 84 -0.91 -9.77 -6.80
CA ASN A 84 0.22 -10.69 -6.95
C ASN A 84 0.75 -10.69 -8.40
N GLY A 85 2.07 -10.75 -8.54
CA GLY A 85 2.75 -10.66 -9.84
C GLY A 85 2.80 -9.25 -10.43
N GLN A 86 2.41 -8.23 -9.65
CA GLN A 86 2.49 -6.82 -10.04
C GLN A 86 3.30 -5.98 -9.05
N HIS A 87 3.80 -4.85 -9.54
CA HIS A 87 4.52 -3.86 -8.77
C HIS A 87 3.92 -2.47 -9.01
N ARG A 88 4.18 -1.53 -8.12
CA ARG A 88 3.70 -0.17 -8.25
C ARG A 88 4.42 0.54 -9.39
N ASN A 89 3.70 1.32 -10.19
CA ASN A 89 4.34 2.25 -11.11
C ASN A 89 5.04 3.38 -10.31
N PRO A 90 6.32 3.70 -10.56
CA PRO A 90 7.00 4.79 -9.86
C PRO A 90 6.43 6.18 -10.14
N ASN A 91 5.61 6.33 -11.18
CA ASN A 91 5.05 7.61 -11.64
C ASN A 91 3.52 7.68 -11.51
N SER A 92 2.86 6.62 -11.05
CA SER A 92 1.40 6.62 -10.84
C SER A 92 0.97 5.60 -9.78
N ASN A 93 -0.28 5.68 -9.34
CA ASN A 93 -0.87 4.68 -8.43
C ASN A 93 -1.33 3.40 -9.15
N ASN A 94 -0.97 3.23 -10.43
CA ASN A 94 -1.30 2.04 -11.18
C ASN A 94 -0.30 0.90 -10.92
N CYS A 95 -0.76 -0.32 -11.12
CA CYS A 95 0.04 -1.52 -11.00
C CYS A 95 0.52 -1.98 -12.37
N LEU A 96 1.78 -2.41 -12.45
CA LEU A 96 2.43 -2.92 -13.64
C LEU A 96 2.78 -4.40 -13.43
N THR A 97 2.62 -5.22 -14.46
CA THR A 97 2.94 -6.65 -14.40
C THR A 97 4.45 -6.89 -14.41
N CYS A 98 4.92 -7.79 -13.57
CA CYS A 98 6.29 -8.28 -13.61
C CYS A 98 6.47 -9.30 -14.75
N ASN A 99 7.15 -8.91 -15.83
CA ASN A 99 7.47 -9.81 -16.94
C ASN A 99 8.71 -10.65 -16.62
N GLY A 100 8.54 -11.94 -16.32
CA GLY A 100 9.66 -12.86 -16.04
C GLY A 100 10.35 -12.64 -14.68
N ALA A 101 9.71 -11.87 -13.80
CA ALA A 101 10.21 -11.52 -12.47
C ALA A 101 9.06 -11.57 -11.46
N THR A 102 9.38 -11.41 -10.18
CA THR A 102 8.39 -11.46 -9.10
C THR A 102 8.49 -10.22 -8.21
N SER A 103 7.35 -9.75 -7.71
CA SER A 103 7.28 -8.62 -6.78
C SER A 103 7.40 -9.12 -5.34
N ARG A 104 8.59 -9.07 -4.74
CA ARG A 104 8.77 -9.52 -3.34
C ARG A 104 8.05 -8.64 -2.31
N ARG A 105 7.65 -7.43 -2.71
CA ARG A 105 6.93 -6.44 -1.90
C ARG A 105 5.98 -5.69 -2.82
N ARG A 106 4.68 -5.93 -2.68
CA ARG A 106 3.61 -5.41 -3.56
C ARG A 106 3.45 -3.87 -3.57
N PHE A 107 4.16 -3.18 -2.69
CA PHE A 107 4.28 -1.72 -2.67
C PHE A 107 5.57 -1.20 -3.34
N ASN A 108 6.46 -2.08 -3.80
CA ASN A 108 7.71 -1.67 -4.43
C ASN A 108 7.49 -1.22 -5.88
N THR A 109 8.43 -0.43 -6.42
CA THR A 109 8.38 0.07 -7.80
C THR A 109 9.17 -0.75 -8.79
N ASP A 110 9.68 -1.90 -8.37
CA ASP A 110 10.46 -2.80 -9.20
C ASP A 110 10.01 -4.26 -9.04
N CYS A 111 10.46 -5.07 -10.01
CA CYS A 111 10.35 -6.52 -9.94
C CYS A 111 11.76 -7.09 -9.72
N THR A 112 11.86 -8.14 -8.92
CA THR A 112 13.12 -8.86 -8.72
C THR A 112 13.10 -10.12 -9.58
N GLY A 113 14.13 -10.30 -10.42
CA GLY A 113 14.30 -11.52 -11.19
C GLY A 113 14.47 -12.77 -10.31
N CYS A 114 14.10 -13.92 -10.85
CA CYS A 114 14.32 -15.19 -10.17
C CYS A 114 15.79 -15.62 -10.26
N THR A 115 16.30 -16.20 -9.17
CA THR A 115 17.62 -16.82 -9.17
C THR A 115 17.64 -18.01 -10.13
N SER A 116 18.80 -18.33 -10.69
CA SER A 116 18.99 -19.51 -11.53
C SER A 116 18.41 -20.75 -10.87
N GLY A 117 17.69 -21.57 -11.66
CA GLY A 117 16.96 -22.72 -11.15
C GLY A 117 15.48 -22.45 -10.84
N TYR A 118 15.04 -21.19 -10.85
CA TYR A 118 13.69 -20.77 -10.55
C TYR A 118 13.10 -19.88 -11.65
N VAL A 119 11.78 -19.89 -11.77
CA VAL A 119 11.02 -19.08 -12.71
C VAL A 119 9.89 -18.34 -12.02
N ALA A 120 9.54 -17.16 -12.56
CA ALA A 120 8.37 -16.42 -12.11
C ALA A 120 7.11 -17.20 -12.51
N ALA A 121 6.25 -17.51 -11.54
CA ALA A 121 4.94 -18.04 -11.83
C ALA A 121 3.98 -16.87 -12.12
N ALA A 122 3.08 -17.07 -13.09
CA ALA A 122 2.09 -16.05 -13.43
C ALA A 122 1.24 -15.69 -12.20
N ASN A 123 1.02 -14.40 -11.98
CA ASN A 123 0.22 -13.87 -10.87
C ASN A 123 0.72 -14.31 -9.48
N GLN A 124 2.04 -14.50 -9.32
CA GLN A 124 2.67 -14.87 -8.05
C GLN A 124 3.81 -13.91 -7.71
N ASP A 125 4.02 -13.72 -6.40
CA ASP A 125 5.10 -12.90 -5.85
C ASP A 125 6.37 -13.71 -5.54
N ASP A 126 6.27 -15.04 -5.70
CA ASP A 126 7.34 -15.98 -5.42
C ASP A 126 7.83 -16.67 -6.69
N CYS A 127 9.15 -16.82 -6.76
CA CYS A 127 9.80 -17.66 -7.75
C CYS A 127 9.54 -19.13 -7.43
N LYS A 128 9.09 -19.90 -8.42
CA LYS A 128 8.91 -21.35 -8.29
C LYS A 128 10.09 -22.09 -8.91
N PRO A 129 10.48 -23.25 -8.38
CA PRO A 129 11.52 -24.04 -9.03
C PRO A 129 11.12 -24.36 -10.46
N TRP A 130 12.02 -24.18 -11.43
CA TRP A 130 11.71 -24.43 -12.84
C TRP A 130 11.15 -25.84 -13.04
N CYS A 131 11.72 -26.84 -12.36
CA CYS A 131 11.26 -28.23 -12.40
C CYS A 131 9.78 -28.41 -12.06
N ALA A 132 9.21 -27.56 -11.20
CA ALA A 132 7.79 -27.62 -10.86
C ALA A 132 6.87 -27.23 -12.02
N THR A 133 7.42 -26.57 -13.05
CA THR A 133 6.65 -26.04 -14.20
C THR A 133 6.80 -26.86 -15.48
N GLN A 134 7.71 -27.83 -15.50
CA GLN A 134 8.08 -28.56 -16.72
C GLN A 134 7.48 -29.96 -16.72
N SER A 135 7.24 -30.51 -17.90
CA SER A 135 6.94 -31.94 -18.08
C SER A 135 8.19 -32.65 -18.59
N CYS A 136 8.39 -33.90 -18.18
CA CYS A 136 9.50 -34.70 -18.70
C CYS A 136 9.25 -35.10 -20.16
N PRO A 137 10.29 -35.07 -21.02
CA PRO A 137 10.17 -35.58 -22.39
C PRO A 137 10.01 -37.10 -22.42
N ASP A 138 9.61 -37.64 -23.57
CA ASP A 138 9.46 -39.09 -23.76
C ASP A 138 10.76 -39.84 -23.41
N GLY A 139 10.62 -40.98 -22.72
CA GLY A 139 11.77 -41.77 -22.24
C GLY A 139 12.35 -41.32 -20.89
N TRP A 140 11.70 -40.37 -20.21
CA TRP A 140 12.09 -39.88 -18.88
C TRP A 140 10.91 -39.92 -17.90
N TRP A 141 11.21 -40.17 -16.61
CA TRP A 141 10.22 -40.18 -15.53
C TRP A 141 10.44 -39.01 -14.56
N GLU A 142 9.35 -38.51 -13.95
CA GLU A 142 9.42 -37.39 -13.00
C GLU A 142 10.05 -37.79 -11.67
N LYS A 143 11.11 -37.11 -11.25
CA LYS A 143 11.68 -37.29 -9.90
C LYS A 143 10.60 -37.12 -8.84
N SER A 144 10.62 -37.97 -7.80
CA SER A 144 9.64 -37.93 -6.72
C SER A 144 9.59 -36.58 -5.98
N ASN A 145 10.69 -35.82 -5.97
CA ASN A 145 10.80 -34.49 -5.38
C ASN A 145 10.89 -33.34 -6.42
N LYS A 146 10.50 -33.59 -7.68
CA LYS A 146 10.57 -32.63 -8.80
C LYS A 146 10.04 -31.24 -8.46
N ALA A 147 8.93 -31.14 -7.73
CA ALA A 147 8.29 -29.87 -7.37
C ALA A 147 9.17 -28.95 -6.51
N THR A 148 10.21 -29.48 -5.84
CA THR A 148 11.12 -28.69 -4.99
C THR A 148 12.51 -28.51 -5.62
N LEU A 149 12.79 -29.14 -6.76
CA LEU A 149 14.10 -29.10 -7.40
C LEU A 149 14.29 -27.81 -8.19
N ALA A 150 15.36 -27.07 -7.88
CA ALA A 150 15.83 -26.00 -8.74
C ALA A 150 16.42 -26.60 -10.02
N GLY A 151 16.14 -26.00 -11.18
CA GLY A 151 16.67 -26.53 -12.44
C GLY A 151 16.59 -25.56 -13.61
N THR A 152 17.29 -25.88 -14.69
CA THR A 152 17.24 -25.13 -15.96
C THR A 152 17.16 -26.07 -17.15
N HIS A 153 17.11 -27.38 -16.89
CA HIS A 153 17.12 -28.43 -17.89
C HIS A 153 16.40 -29.67 -17.35
N TYR A 154 15.74 -30.43 -18.23
CA TYR A 154 14.86 -31.55 -17.83
C TYR A 154 15.62 -32.62 -17.05
N THR A 155 16.91 -32.82 -17.32
CA THR A 155 17.78 -33.78 -16.59
C THR A 155 17.97 -33.43 -15.11
N HIS A 156 17.67 -32.19 -14.68
CA HIS A 156 17.66 -31.84 -13.25
C HIS A 156 16.38 -32.33 -12.55
N CYS A 157 15.30 -32.53 -13.30
CA CYS A 157 13.95 -32.75 -12.78
C CYS A 157 13.41 -34.15 -13.09
N CYS A 158 14.04 -34.83 -14.04
CA CYS A 158 13.62 -36.08 -14.60
C CYS A 158 14.78 -37.08 -14.49
N ASP A 159 14.44 -38.34 -14.36
CA ASP A 159 15.38 -39.45 -14.43
C ASP A 159 15.14 -40.23 -15.72
N GLU A 160 16.23 -40.71 -16.33
CA GLU A 160 16.16 -41.49 -17.55
C GLU A 160 15.47 -42.83 -17.25
N VAL A 161 14.58 -43.26 -18.16
CA VAL A 161 13.99 -44.60 -18.07
C VAL A 161 15.07 -45.61 -18.46
N THR A 162 15.87 -46.00 -17.47
CA THR A 162 16.72 -47.16 -17.57
C THR A 162 15.90 -48.37 -17.15
N CYS A 163 15.58 -49.24 -18.10
CA CYS A 163 15.14 -50.59 -17.74
C CYS A 163 16.28 -51.20 -16.90
N PRO A 164 16.05 -51.67 -15.67
CA PRO A 164 17.04 -52.48 -14.98
C PRO A 164 17.35 -53.65 -15.91
N GLY A 165 18.63 -53.80 -16.27
CA GLY A 165 19.09 -54.60 -17.40
C GLY A 165 18.43 -55.99 -17.50
N GLY A 166 18.07 -56.35 -18.73
CA GLY A 166 17.83 -57.73 -19.12
C GLY A 166 19.11 -58.53 -19.23
#